data_AF-A0A2T1GNV8-F1
#
_entry.id   AF-A0A2T1GNV8-F1
#
_cell.length_a   1.000
_cell.length_b   1.000
_cell.length_c   1.000
_cell.angle_alpha   90.00
_cell.angle_beta   90.00
_cell.angle_gamma   90.00
#
_symmetry.space_group_name_H-M   'P 1'
#
loop_
_entity.id
_entity.type
_entity.pdbx_description
1 polymer ?
#
loop_
_entity_poly.entity_id
_entity_poly.type
_entity_poly.pdbx_seq_one_letter_code
_entity_poly.pdbx_strand_id
1 'polypeptide(L)'
;MTTVQNWHSGIAQIEESKIIGLYLGWVVPEDGQWQPLMRLVKSDRGYEATHTRAYQRLAHKYRGMAEMVSLPTVDGKEIAYTIPDIFSVRMPRLRPDTERRCKFLGLDYPNIDRLTFIAITGGNINGDSYDICPIIKPNSYGEYQFYCVLQEVNSDVKSNLAAYSKLQYDLASNGRVVVKVASDELGLLPPYFSLLGNDITEIELINVSDDPYLGNKILVAVVSKVDLYANRCFELVTGKVIV
;
A
#
# COMPACT_ATOMS: atom_id res chain seq x y z
N MET A 1 22.27 -29.71 -22.90
CA MET A 1 22.25 -28.23 -22.90
C MET A 1 20.83 -27.82 -22.55
N THR A 2 20.61 -27.49 -21.29
CA THR A 2 19.29 -27.17 -20.76
C THR A 2 19.06 -25.68 -20.97
N THR A 3 18.10 -25.35 -21.83
CA THR A 3 17.71 -23.97 -22.11
C THR A 3 17.06 -23.41 -20.85
N VAL A 4 17.83 -22.67 -20.04
CA VAL A 4 17.29 -21.82 -18.98
C VAL A 4 16.53 -20.71 -19.71
N GLN A 5 15.20 -20.82 -19.78
CA GLN A 5 14.36 -19.70 -20.16
C GLN A 5 14.65 -18.56 -19.17
N ASN A 6 15.23 -17.48 -19.69
CA ASN A 6 15.45 -16.25 -18.95
C ASN A 6 14.08 -15.68 -18.56
N TRP A 7 13.67 -15.90 -17.30
CA TRP A 7 12.49 -15.32 -16.64
C TRP A 7 12.60 -13.80 -16.40
N HIS A 8 13.33 -13.08 -17.25
CA HIS A 8 13.46 -11.62 -17.18
C HIS A 8 12.32 -10.89 -17.92
N SER A 9 11.33 -11.60 -18.46
CA SER A 9 10.22 -11.01 -19.23
C SER A 9 8.96 -10.70 -18.40
N GLY A 10 8.93 -11.04 -17.10
CA GLY A 10 7.79 -10.77 -16.21
C GLY A 10 7.90 -9.47 -15.41
N ILE A 11 9.13 -8.99 -15.16
CA ILE A 11 9.35 -7.62 -14.68
C ILE A 11 9.40 -6.72 -15.91
N ALA A 12 8.30 -6.65 -16.67
CA ALA A 12 7.97 -5.37 -17.25
C ALA A 12 7.95 -4.42 -16.04
N GLN A 13 8.77 -3.36 -16.06
CA GLN A 13 8.77 -2.34 -15.00
C GLN A 13 7.32 -2.16 -14.56
N ILE A 14 7.03 -2.29 -13.26
CA ILE A 14 5.74 -1.86 -12.73
C ILE A 14 5.58 -0.49 -13.36
N GLU A 15 4.72 -0.37 -14.37
CA GLU A 15 4.54 0.90 -15.07
C GLU A 15 4.21 1.81 -13.91
N GLU A 16 5.03 2.85 -13.68
CA GLU A 16 4.88 3.75 -12.54
C GLU A 16 3.44 4.25 -12.60
N SER A 17 2.55 3.55 -11.88
CA SER A 17 1.18 3.39 -12.35
C SER A 17 0.43 4.53 -11.74
N LYS A 18 0.67 5.72 -12.28
CA LYS A 18 -0.11 6.93 -12.00
C LYS A 18 -0.37 7.12 -10.50
N ILE A 19 0.61 6.77 -9.65
CA ILE A 19 0.53 7.00 -8.21
C ILE A 19 0.64 8.51 -8.05
N ILE A 20 -0.49 9.14 -7.76
CA ILE A 20 -0.60 10.60 -7.64
C ILE A 20 -0.53 11.07 -6.19
N GLY A 21 -0.53 10.13 -5.25
CA GLY A 21 -0.44 10.40 -3.83
C GLY A 21 -0.61 9.13 -3.01
N LEU A 22 -0.75 9.32 -1.70
CA LEU A 22 -0.85 8.28 -0.70
C LEU A 22 -1.91 8.67 0.34
N TYR A 23 -2.54 7.68 0.93
CA TYR A 23 -3.19 7.79 2.22
C TYR A 23 -2.37 7.02 3.25
N LEU A 24 -2.04 7.67 4.35
CA LEU A 24 -1.69 6.97 5.58
C LEU A 24 -2.99 6.58 6.27
N GLY A 25 -3.16 5.30 6.59
CA GLY A 25 -4.24 4.86 7.46
C GLY A 25 -3.75 4.03 8.63
N TRP A 26 -4.67 3.77 9.53
CA TRP A 26 -4.45 3.07 10.79
C TRP A 26 -5.49 1.98 10.95
N VAL A 27 -5.05 0.79 11.35
CA VAL A 27 -5.93 -0.31 11.72
C VAL A 27 -6.43 -0.06 13.14
N VAL A 28 -7.72 0.22 13.26
CA VAL A 28 -8.37 0.54 14.54
C VAL A 28 -8.43 -0.73 15.40
N PRO A 29 -7.90 -0.72 16.64
CA PRO A 29 -7.78 -1.92 17.46
C PRO A 29 -9.09 -2.64 17.79
N GLU A 30 -10.19 -1.90 17.94
CA GLU A 30 -11.45 -2.46 18.41
C GLU A 30 -12.21 -3.27 17.36
N ASP A 31 -12.12 -2.89 16.09
CA ASP A 31 -12.86 -3.51 14.99
C ASP A 31 -11.96 -4.06 13.87
N GLY A 32 -10.63 -3.86 13.99
CA GLY A 32 -9.65 -4.29 13.00
C GLY A 32 -9.76 -3.56 11.66
N GLN A 33 -10.58 -2.51 11.57
CA GLN A 33 -10.83 -1.80 10.32
C GLN A 33 -9.73 -0.78 10.04
N TRP A 34 -9.27 -0.76 8.80
CA TRP A 34 -8.37 0.30 8.34
C TRP A 34 -9.16 1.59 8.11
N GLN A 35 -8.64 2.70 8.64
CA GLN A 35 -9.21 4.03 8.47
C GLN A 35 -8.14 4.99 7.94
N PRO A 36 -8.39 5.70 6.83
CA PRO A 36 -7.43 6.67 6.31
C PRO A 36 -7.38 7.86 7.26
N LEU A 37 -6.20 8.35 7.59
CA LEU A 37 -5.99 9.47 8.50
C LEU A 37 -5.53 10.73 7.77
N MET A 38 -4.59 10.57 6.85
CA MET A 38 -3.97 11.69 6.15
C MET A 38 -3.73 11.34 4.69
N ARG A 39 -4.14 12.24 3.81
CA ARG A 39 -3.81 12.23 2.39
C ARG A 39 -2.53 13.00 2.16
N LEU A 40 -1.64 12.50 1.32
CA LEU A 40 -0.45 13.18 0.80
C LEU A 40 -0.47 13.12 -0.72
N VAL A 41 -0.49 14.27 -1.39
CA VAL A 41 -0.45 14.35 -2.87
C VAL A 41 0.70 15.23 -3.33
N LYS A 42 1.25 14.96 -4.52
CA LYS A 42 2.22 15.86 -5.15
C LYS A 42 1.51 17.10 -5.68
N SER A 43 2.10 18.28 -5.46
CA SER A 43 1.60 19.57 -5.96
C SER A 43 2.71 20.36 -6.64
N ASP A 44 2.36 21.47 -7.30
CA ASP A 44 3.35 22.37 -7.92
C ASP A 44 4.32 23.00 -6.89
N ARG A 45 3.94 22.97 -5.61
CA ARG A 45 4.73 23.51 -4.48
C ARG A 45 5.48 22.44 -3.70
N GLY A 46 5.52 21.21 -4.21
CA GLY A 46 6.12 20.05 -3.53
C GLY A 46 5.05 19.03 -3.18
N TYR A 47 4.62 19.02 -1.92
CA TYR A 47 3.59 18.12 -1.43
C TYR A 47 2.43 18.89 -0.80
N GLU A 48 1.28 18.24 -0.69
CA GLU A 48 0.15 18.73 0.07
C GLU A 48 -0.39 17.59 0.93
N ALA A 49 -0.41 17.81 2.24
CA ALA A 49 -0.98 16.89 3.20
C ALA A 49 -2.32 17.43 3.73
N THR A 50 -3.32 16.56 3.86
CA THR A 50 -4.66 16.92 4.35
C THR A 50 -5.21 15.80 5.20
N HIS A 51 -5.79 16.11 6.36
CA HIS A 51 -6.49 15.10 7.15
C HIS A 51 -7.83 14.68 6.56
N THR A 52 -8.21 13.44 6.84
CA THR A 52 -9.55 12.92 6.59
C THR A 52 -10.50 13.24 7.75
N ARG A 53 -11.80 13.11 7.50
CA ARG A 53 -12.82 13.13 8.57
C ARG A 53 -12.65 11.97 9.55
N ALA A 54 -12.14 10.83 9.09
CA ALA A 54 -11.83 9.71 9.96
C ALA A 54 -10.75 10.08 10.99
N TYR A 55 -9.70 10.81 10.59
CA TYR A 55 -8.72 11.34 11.55
C TYR A 55 -9.39 12.20 12.62
N GLN A 56 -10.26 13.16 12.26
CA GLN A 56 -10.93 14.00 13.27
C GLN A 56 -11.65 13.16 14.32
N ARG A 57 -12.47 12.20 13.88
CA ARG A 57 -13.20 11.31 14.79
C ARG A 57 -12.26 10.50 15.69
N LEU A 58 -11.19 9.96 15.12
CA LEU A 58 -10.23 9.12 15.84
C LEU A 58 -9.36 9.94 16.79
N ALA A 59 -8.97 11.16 16.43
CA ALA A 59 -8.13 12.01 17.26
C ALA A 59 -8.82 12.44 18.56
N HIS A 60 -10.14 12.62 18.55
CA HIS A 60 -10.93 12.83 19.77
C HIS A 60 -11.04 11.58 20.64
N LYS A 61 -11.00 10.38 20.02
CA LYS A 61 -11.20 9.11 20.72
C LYS A 61 -9.90 8.55 21.31
N TYR A 62 -8.78 8.66 20.61
CA TYR A 62 -7.50 8.05 20.99
C TYR A 62 -6.48 9.11 21.38
N ARG A 63 -6.03 9.03 22.63
CA ARG A 63 -4.96 9.87 23.16
C ARG A 63 -3.68 9.69 22.32
N GLY A 64 -3.03 10.81 21.97
CA GLY A 64 -1.77 10.84 21.22
C GLY A 64 -1.91 10.76 19.70
N MET A 65 -3.10 10.46 19.17
CA MET A 65 -3.34 10.45 17.72
C MET A 65 -3.10 11.82 17.08
N ALA A 66 -3.57 12.89 17.76
CA ALA A 66 -3.41 14.27 17.30
C ALA A 66 -1.94 14.69 17.18
N GLU A 67 -1.11 14.25 18.13
CA GLU A 67 0.32 14.56 18.19
C GLU A 67 1.07 13.81 17.08
N MET A 68 0.76 12.51 16.92
CA MET A 68 1.46 11.62 15.99
C MET A 68 1.21 11.98 14.52
N VAL A 69 0.01 12.44 14.20
CA VAL A 69 -0.44 12.72 12.83
C VAL A 69 -0.56 14.24 12.60
N SER A 70 0.12 15.06 13.41
CA SER A 70 0.04 16.52 13.32
C SER A 70 0.62 17.07 12.00
N LEU A 71 0.03 18.18 11.53
CA LEU A 71 0.54 18.96 10.42
C LEU A 71 0.96 20.35 10.91
N PRO A 72 2.03 20.94 10.34
CA PRO A 72 2.35 22.33 10.61
C PRO A 72 1.21 23.24 10.13
N THR A 73 0.86 24.23 10.97
CA THR A 73 -0.17 25.22 10.66
C THR A 73 0.44 26.57 10.32
N VAL A 74 0.03 27.18 9.22
CA VAL A 74 0.32 28.59 8.87
C VAL A 74 -1.00 29.32 8.73
N ASP A 75 -1.18 30.44 9.45
CA ASP A 75 -2.43 31.23 9.50
C ASP A 75 -3.69 30.38 9.82
N GLY A 76 -3.52 29.36 10.65
CA GLY A 76 -4.60 28.45 11.04
C GLY A 76 -5.02 27.44 9.95
N LYS A 77 -4.28 27.35 8.84
CA LYS A 77 -4.41 26.31 7.82
C LYS A 77 -3.27 25.31 7.94
N GLU A 78 -3.60 24.02 7.97
CA GLU A 78 -2.60 22.96 7.91
C GLU A 78 -2.00 22.92 6.50
N ILE A 79 -0.69 23.13 6.40
CA ILE A 79 0.01 23.15 5.14
C ILE A 79 1.39 22.53 5.33
N ALA A 80 1.61 21.35 4.74
CA ALA A 80 2.94 20.77 4.59
C ALA A 80 3.32 20.75 3.10
N TYR A 81 4.28 21.59 2.71
CA TYR A 81 4.89 21.58 1.38
C TYR A 81 6.02 20.54 1.24
N THR A 82 6.39 19.93 2.36
CA THR A 82 7.33 18.81 2.48
C THR A 82 6.59 17.54 2.85
N ILE A 83 7.25 16.40 2.68
CA ILE A 83 6.73 15.11 3.14
C ILE A 83 6.70 15.10 4.68
N PRO A 84 5.53 14.93 5.33
CA PRO A 84 5.45 14.86 6.79
C PRO A 84 6.25 13.69 7.36
N ASP A 85 6.70 13.83 8.62
CA ASP A 85 7.59 12.83 9.24
C ASP A 85 6.96 11.43 9.32
N ILE A 86 5.65 11.36 9.54
CA ILE A 86 4.93 10.09 9.54
C ILE A 86 5.00 9.37 8.19
N PHE A 87 5.18 10.07 7.07
CA PHE A 87 5.50 9.43 5.80
C PHE A 87 7.00 9.20 5.64
N SER A 88 7.83 10.18 6.02
CA SER A 88 9.28 10.16 5.76
C SER A 88 9.99 8.98 6.44
N VAL A 89 9.57 8.59 7.65
CA VAL A 89 10.17 7.45 8.38
C VAL A 89 9.91 6.10 7.73
N ARG A 90 8.90 6.01 6.85
CA ARG A 90 8.50 4.80 6.11
C ARG A 90 9.21 4.68 4.75
N MET A 91 9.83 5.76 4.29
CA MET A 91 10.52 5.81 2.99
C MET A 91 11.84 5.04 3.00
N PRO A 92 12.23 4.44 1.86
CA PRO A 92 13.49 3.71 1.75
C PRO A 92 14.69 4.65 1.97
N ARG A 93 15.73 4.11 2.60
CA ARG A 93 17.04 4.76 2.72
C ARG A 93 18.02 4.04 1.78
N LEU A 94 18.94 4.77 1.16
CA LEU A 94 19.93 4.16 0.27
C LEU A 94 20.89 3.25 1.07
N ARG A 95 20.65 1.94 0.99
CA ARG A 95 21.33 0.88 1.74
C ARG A 95 21.25 -0.45 0.95
N PRO A 96 22.17 -1.41 1.19
CA PRO A 96 22.17 -2.68 0.45
C PRO A 96 20.88 -3.51 0.56
N ASP A 97 20.17 -3.45 1.69
CA ASP A 97 18.86 -4.10 1.86
C ASP A 97 17.78 -3.48 0.96
N THR A 98 17.89 -2.17 0.70
CA THR A 98 16.97 -1.45 -0.18
C THR A 98 17.20 -1.82 -1.65
N GLU A 99 18.45 -2.04 -2.08
CA GLU A 99 18.74 -2.54 -3.43
C GLU A 99 18.05 -3.88 -3.71
N ARG A 100 18.12 -4.83 -2.76
CA ARG A 100 17.44 -6.13 -2.87
C ARG A 100 15.92 -5.98 -2.95
N ARG A 101 15.35 -5.10 -2.11
CA ARG A 101 13.92 -4.78 -2.17
C ARG A 101 13.54 -4.16 -3.51
N CYS A 102 14.31 -3.21 -4.02
CA CYS A 102 14.08 -2.61 -5.34
C CYS A 102 14.10 -3.65 -6.45
N LYS A 103 15.05 -4.59 -6.45
CA LYS A 103 15.08 -5.71 -7.40
C LYS A 103 13.81 -6.57 -7.32
N PHE A 104 13.37 -6.94 -6.11
CA PHE A 104 12.13 -7.69 -5.90
C PHE A 104 10.89 -6.92 -6.39
N LEU A 105 10.86 -5.61 -6.17
CA LEU A 105 9.76 -4.73 -6.57
C LEU A 105 9.82 -4.29 -8.04
N GLY A 106 10.89 -4.62 -8.77
CA GLY A 106 11.10 -4.10 -10.13
C GLY A 106 11.30 -2.58 -10.20
N LEU A 107 11.88 -1.97 -9.17
CA LEU A 107 12.15 -0.53 -9.08
C LEU A 107 13.62 -0.20 -9.34
N ASP A 108 13.88 1.00 -9.85
CA ASP A 108 15.23 1.48 -10.10
C ASP A 108 15.99 1.81 -8.81
N TYR A 109 17.26 1.41 -8.75
CA TYR A 109 18.20 1.71 -7.68
C TYR A 109 19.50 2.25 -8.27
N PRO A 110 20.11 3.35 -7.74
CA PRO A 110 19.74 4.08 -6.52
C PRO A 110 18.67 5.18 -6.73
N ASN A 111 18.17 5.38 -7.96
CA ASN A 111 17.19 6.42 -8.30
C ASN A 111 15.75 6.01 -7.95
N ILE A 112 15.52 5.63 -6.69
CA ILE A 112 14.25 5.07 -6.25
C ILE A 112 13.18 6.18 -6.21
N ASP A 113 12.05 5.97 -6.90
CA ASP A 113 10.83 6.70 -6.55
C ASP A 113 10.32 6.21 -5.19
N ARG A 114 10.56 7.04 -4.17
CA ARG A 114 10.22 6.73 -2.78
C ARG A 114 8.71 6.62 -2.55
N LEU A 115 7.88 7.32 -3.31
CA LEU A 115 6.43 7.22 -3.19
C LEU A 115 5.96 5.88 -3.73
N THR A 116 6.41 5.52 -4.92
CA THR A 116 6.12 4.21 -5.54
C THR A 116 6.61 3.07 -4.64
N PHE A 117 7.79 3.19 -4.05
CA PHE A 117 8.31 2.17 -3.12
C PHE A 117 7.38 1.95 -1.92
N ILE A 118 6.95 3.02 -1.23
CA ILE A 118 6.09 2.87 -0.04
C ILE A 118 4.63 2.54 -0.40
N ALA A 119 4.16 2.97 -1.57
CA ALA A 119 2.88 2.57 -2.13
C ALA A 119 2.77 1.05 -2.29
N ILE A 120 3.82 0.42 -2.83
CA ILE A 120 3.83 -1.03 -3.07
C ILE A 120 4.07 -1.81 -1.77
N THR A 121 4.93 -1.30 -0.90
CA THR A 121 5.32 -2.02 0.33
C THR A 121 4.39 -1.79 1.52
N GLY A 122 3.36 -0.95 1.37
CA GLY A 122 2.49 -0.53 2.47
C GLY A 122 3.17 0.37 3.50
N GLY A 123 4.46 0.69 3.33
CA GLY A 123 5.24 1.49 4.28
C GLY A 123 5.25 0.93 5.71
N ASN A 124 5.03 -0.37 5.89
CA ASN A 124 4.85 -0.96 7.21
C ASN A 124 6.13 -0.90 8.04
N ILE A 125 5.98 -0.58 9.33
CA ILE A 125 7.06 -0.63 10.32
C ILE A 125 6.67 -1.69 11.35
N ASN A 126 7.60 -2.59 11.66
CA ASN A 126 7.37 -3.64 12.65
C ASN A 126 6.94 -3.03 14.00
N GLY A 127 5.78 -3.46 14.48
CA GLY A 127 5.23 -3.03 15.77
C GLY A 127 4.30 -1.82 15.71
N ASP A 128 4.06 -1.24 14.52
CA ASP A 128 3.00 -0.26 14.33
C ASP A 128 1.77 -0.87 13.63
N SER A 129 0.66 -0.14 13.64
CA SER A 129 -0.61 -0.54 13.01
C SER A 129 -0.96 0.37 11.83
N TYR A 130 0.06 0.97 11.20
CA TYR A 130 -0.12 1.89 10.08
C TYR A 130 0.14 1.19 8.76
N ASP A 131 -0.62 1.59 7.75
CA ASP A 131 -0.50 1.05 6.40
C ASP A 131 -0.77 2.14 5.38
N ILE A 132 -0.01 2.12 4.28
CA ILE A 132 -0.09 3.08 3.19
C ILE A 132 -0.99 2.53 2.08
N CYS A 133 -2.09 3.22 1.81
CA CYS A 133 -2.90 3.01 0.62
C CYS A 133 -2.43 3.99 -0.47
N PRO A 134 -2.00 3.53 -1.66
CA PRO A 134 -1.67 4.44 -2.75
C PRO A 134 -2.93 5.13 -3.29
N ILE A 135 -2.74 6.28 -3.94
CA ILE A 135 -3.76 6.95 -4.75
C ILE A 135 -3.37 6.75 -6.21
N ILE A 136 -4.11 5.89 -6.90
CA ILE A 136 -3.88 5.55 -8.31
C ILE A 136 -4.99 6.09 -9.20
N LYS A 137 -4.63 6.54 -10.40
CA LYS A 137 -5.62 6.85 -11.45
C LYS A 137 -5.99 5.59 -12.23
N PRO A 138 -7.23 5.48 -12.73
CA PRO A 138 -7.59 4.36 -13.58
C PRO A 138 -6.81 4.36 -14.90
N ASN A 139 -6.71 3.17 -15.51
CA ASN A 139 -6.18 2.98 -16.85
C ASN A 139 -7.17 3.50 -17.92
N SER A 140 -6.83 3.36 -19.20
CA SER A 140 -7.70 3.78 -20.32
C SER A 140 -9.03 3.02 -20.40
N TYR A 141 -9.14 1.88 -19.71
CA TYR A 141 -10.34 1.06 -19.62
C TYR A 141 -11.18 1.36 -18.36
N GLY A 142 -10.76 2.33 -17.54
CA GLY A 142 -11.44 2.67 -16.30
C GLY A 142 -11.10 1.77 -15.11
N GLU A 143 -10.06 0.94 -15.23
CA GLU A 143 -9.67 -0.02 -14.18
C GLU A 143 -8.55 0.54 -13.31
N TYR A 144 -8.66 0.30 -12.01
CA TYR A 144 -7.67 0.60 -11.00
C TYR A 144 -6.78 -0.62 -10.79
N GLN A 145 -5.48 -0.45 -10.99
CA GLN A 145 -4.48 -1.50 -10.81
C GLN A 145 -3.51 -1.13 -9.70
N PHE A 146 -3.58 -1.87 -8.60
CA PHE A 146 -2.76 -1.67 -7.40
C PHE A 146 -1.65 -2.72 -7.36
N TYR A 147 -0.41 -2.30 -7.12
CA TYR A 147 0.68 -3.22 -6.82
C TYR A 147 0.91 -3.24 -5.32
N CYS A 148 0.93 -4.42 -4.70
CA CYS A 148 1.16 -4.54 -3.27
C CYS A 148 1.87 -5.82 -2.87
N VAL A 149 2.63 -5.75 -1.78
CA VAL A 149 3.21 -6.93 -1.13
C VAL A 149 2.19 -7.54 -0.19
N LEU A 150 1.98 -8.85 -0.28
CA LEU A 150 1.11 -9.58 0.66
C LEU A 150 1.65 -9.47 2.09
N GLN A 151 0.73 -9.35 3.03
CA GLN A 151 0.98 -9.37 4.47
C GLN A 151 0.75 -10.78 5.02
N GLU A 152 1.33 -11.07 6.19
CA GLU A 152 1.13 -12.36 6.88
C GLU A 152 1.35 -13.57 5.95
N VAL A 153 2.37 -13.48 5.09
CA VAL A 153 2.69 -14.51 4.10
C VAL A 153 3.01 -15.82 4.82
N ASN A 154 2.34 -16.89 4.41
CA ASN A 154 2.51 -18.19 5.00
C ASN A 154 3.95 -18.71 4.74
N SER A 155 4.65 -19.06 5.81
CA SER A 155 6.05 -19.52 5.77
C SER A 155 6.22 -20.87 5.05
N ASP A 156 5.15 -21.67 5.02
CA ASP A 156 5.16 -23.02 4.46
C ASP A 156 4.81 -23.06 2.96
N VAL A 157 4.55 -21.91 2.35
CA VAL A 157 4.42 -21.77 0.88
C VAL A 157 5.80 -22.02 0.27
N LYS A 158 6.11 -23.31 0.05
CA LYS A 158 7.42 -23.81 -0.39
C LYS A 158 7.52 -24.12 -1.88
N SER A 159 6.50 -23.81 -2.69
CA SER A 159 6.36 -24.44 -4.02
C SER A 159 6.06 -23.44 -5.12
N ASN A 160 6.84 -23.52 -6.21
CA ASN A 160 6.56 -23.19 -7.63
C ASN A 160 5.37 -22.27 -7.97
N LEU A 161 5.19 -21.19 -7.21
CA LEU A 161 4.16 -20.17 -7.47
C LEU A 161 4.31 -19.56 -8.87
N ALA A 162 5.51 -19.61 -9.45
CA ALA A 162 5.80 -19.21 -10.82
C ALA A 162 4.95 -19.91 -11.90
N ALA A 163 4.28 -21.03 -11.58
CA ALA A 163 3.34 -21.69 -12.49
C ALA A 163 1.95 -21.01 -12.53
N TYR A 164 1.66 -20.09 -11.61
CA TYR A 164 0.35 -19.45 -11.46
C TYR A 164 0.45 -17.97 -11.82
N SER A 165 -0.35 -17.54 -12.80
CA SER A 165 -0.48 -16.11 -13.13
C SER A 165 -1.67 -15.44 -12.45
N LYS A 166 -2.78 -16.18 -12.25
CA LYS A 166 -4.00 -15.68 -11.60
C LYS A 166 -4.20 -16.36 -10.25
N LEU A 167 -4.55 -15.57 -9.25
CA LEU A 167 -4.76 -16.00 -7.87
C LEU A 167 -6.25 -15.95 -7.51
N GLN A 168 -6.65 -16.79 -6.57
CA GLN A 168 -7.99 -16.77 -5.99
C GLN A 168 -7.99 -15.91 -4.73
N TYR A 169 -9.17 -15.46 -4.30
CA TYR A 169 -9.31 -14.79 -3.02
C TYR A 169 -10.62 -15.13 -2.33
N ASP A 170 -10.60 -15.03 -1.00
CA ASP A 170 -11.78 -15.11 -0.14
C ASP A 170 -11.77 -13.95 0.86
N LEU A 171 -12.92 -13.70 1.49
CA LEU A 171 -13.02 -12.79 2.63
C LEU A 171 -12.94 -13.60 3.93
N ALA A 172 -11.95 -13.29 4.77
CA ALA A 172 -11.87 -13.82 6.12
C ALA A 172 -13.00 -13.26 7.00
N SER A 173 -13.23 -13.90 8.16
CA SER A 173 -14.25 -13.48 9.12
C SER A 173 -14.05 -12.06 9.68
N ASN A 174 -12.81 -11.55 9.64
CA ASN A 174 -12.47 -10.17 10.02
C ASN A 174 -12.57 -9.18 8.85
N GLY A 175 -13.06 -9.61 7.69
CA GLY A 175 -13.20 -8.79 6.48
C GLY A 175 -11.91 -8.59 5.67
N ARG A 176 -10.78 -9.15 6.10
CA ARG A 176 -9.53 -9.12 5.32
C ARG A 176 -9.63 -10.02 4.10
N VAL A 177 -9.04 -9.60 2.99
CA VAL A 177 -8.97 -10.39 1.76
C VAL A 177 -7.79 -11.36 1.88
N VAL A 178 -8.10 -12.67 1.85
CA VAL A 178 -7.12 -13.76 1.86
C VAL A 178 -6.83 -14.15 0.42
N VAL A 179 -5.56 -14.14 0.02
CA VAL A 179 -5.12 -14.56 -1.31
C VAL A 179 -4.72 -16.02 -1.28
N LYS A 180 -5.18 -16.79 -2.26
CA LYS A 180 -5.05 -18.25 -2.30
C LYS A 180 -4.58 -18.75 -3.66
N VAL A 181 -3.93 -19.91 -3.64
CA VAL A 181 -3.69 -20.75 -4.82
C VAL A 181 -4.22 -22.13 -4.54
N ALA A 182 -5.20 -22.57 -5.33
CA ALA A 182 -5.94 -23.80 -5.06
C ALA A 182 -6.47 -23.82 -3.61
N SER A 183 -6.01 -24.76 -2.78
CA SER A 183 -6.40 -24.87 -1.37
C SER A 183 -5.48 -24.11 -0.41
N ASP A 184 -4.37 -23.56 -0.89
CA ASP A 184 -3.32 -23.01 -0.02
C ASP A 184 -3.49 -21.49 0.14
N GLU A 185 -3.48 -21.04 1.40
CA GLU A 185 -3.48 -19.62 1.74
C GLU A 185 -2.06 -19.07 1.61
N LEU A 186 -1.91 -18.05 0.74
CA LEU A 186 -0.62 -17.42 0.49
C LEU A 186 -0.33 -16.31 1.50
N GLY A 187 -1.35 -15.52 1.84
CA GLY A 187 -1.25 -14.37 2.72
C GLY A 187 -2.47 -13.45 2.58
N LEU A 188 -2.38 -12.26 3.16
CA LEU A 188 -3.45 -11.27 3.18
C LEU A 188 -3.11 -10.08 2.28
N LEU A 189 -4.11 -9.51 1.59
CA LEU A 189 -3.97 -8.18 1.03
C LEU A 189 -3.83 -7.12 2.14
N PRO A 190 -3.22 -5.97 1.87
CA PRO A 190 -3.27 -4.80 2.75
C PRO A 190 -4.71 -4.50 3.23
N PRO A 191 -4.88 -4.05 4.47
CA PRO A 191 -6.19 -4.02 5.12
C PRO A 191 -7.19 -3.05 4.45
N TYR A 192 -6.73 -2.03 3.71
CA TYR A 192 -7.62 -1.13 2.97
C TYR A 192 -8.39 -1.83 1.83
N PHE A 193 -7.96 -3.00 1.36
CA PHE A 193 -8.69 -3.79 0.37
C PHE A 193 -10.01 -4.37 0.89
N SER A 194 -10.22 -4.41 2.23
CA SER A 194 -11.53 -4.78 2.79
C SER A 194 -12.65 -3.84 2.33
N LEU A 195 -12.32 -2.60 1.96
CA LEU A 195 -13.25 -1.60 1.44
C LEU A 195 -13.71 -1.90 0.00
N LEU A 196 -12.96 -2.70 -0.76
CA LEU A 196 -13.38 -3.19 -2.08
C LEU A 196 -14.17 -4.50 -1.96
N GLY A 197 -13.85 -5.37 -0.99
CA GLY A 197 -14.57 -6.62 -0.80
C GLY A 197 -14.64 -7.46 -2.08
N ASN A 198 -15.85 -7.70 -2.58
CA ASN A 198 -16.10 -8.48 -3.80
C ASN A 198 -15.90 -7.68 -5.11
N ASP A 199 -15.56 -6.39 -5.04
CA ASP A 199 -15.30 -5.55 -6.21
C ASP A 199 -13.87 -5.73 -6.78
N ILE A 200 -13.08 -6.62 -6.19
CA ILE A 200 -11.80 -7.08 -6.76
C ILE A 200 -12.12 -8.00 -7.94
N THR A 201 -11.73 -7.57 -9.14
CA THR A 201 -12.00 -8.32 -10.37
C THR A 201 -10.92 -9.35 -10.65
N GLU A 202 -9.68 -9.07 -10.26
CA GLU A 202 -8.54 -9.94 -10.54
C GLU A 202 -7.39 -9.70 -9.56
N ILE A 203 -6.66 -10.77 -9.23
CA ILE A 203 -5.38 -10.71 -8.53
C ILE A 203 -4.35 -11.52 -9.34
N GLU A 204 -3.27 -10.85 -9.74
CA GLU A 204 -2.20 -11.45 -10.53
C GLU A 204 -0.92 -11.59 -9.69
N LEU A 205 -0.24 -12.73 -9.85
CA LEU A 205 1.09 -12.90 -9.27
C LEU A 205 2.13 -12.16 -10.11
N ILE A 206 2.86 -11.24 -9.48
CA ILE A 206 3.90 -10.45 -10.17
C ILE A 206 5.29 -10.98 -9.83
N ASN A 207 5.59 -11.20 -8.55
CA ASN A 207 6.89 -11.70 -8.14
C ASN A 207 6.82 -12.45 -6.81
N VAL A 208 7.76 -13.36 -6.60
CA VAL A 208 7.96 -14.09 -5.34
C VAL A 208 9.42 -13.97 -4.97
N SER A 209 9.70 -13.62 -3.72
CA SER A 209 11.09 -13.48 -3.28
C SER A 209 11.75 -14.85 -3.15
N ASP A 210 12.86 -15.00 -3.83
CA ASP A 210 13.83 -16.09 -3.69
C ASP A 210 15.03 -15.68 -2.79
N ASP A 211 14.97 -14.47 -2.22
CA ASP A 211 16.06 -13.88 -1.43
C ASP A 211 15.91 -14.27 0.05
N PRO A 212 16.85 -15.08 0.61
CA PRO A 212 16.78 -15.50 2.01
C PRO A 212 16.84 -14.33 3.01
N TYR A 213 17.32 -13.15 2.58
CA TYR A 213 17.36 -11.96 3.42
C TYR A 213 16.05 -11.16 3.43
N LEU A 214 15.19 -11.31 2.42
CA LEU A 214 13.87 -10.68 2.39
C LEU A 214 12.80 -11.56 3.05
N GLY A 215 13.08 -12.86 3.17
CA GLY A 215 12.11 -13.87 3.62
C GLY A 215 11.01 -14.08 2.57
N ASN A 216 9.95 -14.77 2.97
CA ASN A 216 8.83 -15.04 2.06
C ASN A 216 8.07 -13.74 1.79
N LYS A 217 8.22 -13.21 0.58
CA LYS A 217 7.48 -12.05 0.07
C LYS A 217 6.83 -12.40 -1.25
N ILE A 218 5.58 -11.99 -1.39
CA ILE A 218 4.79 -12.19 -2.61
C ILE A 218 4.28 -10.82 -3.02
N LEU A 219 4.59 -10.42 -4.24
CA LEU A 219 4.15 -9.20 -4.89
C LEU A 219 3.02 -9.55 -5.85
N VAL A 220 1.90 -8.85 -5.72
CA VAL A 220 0.72 -9.06 -6.57
C VAL A 220 0.25 -7.75 -7.18
N ALA A 221 -0.46 -7.85 -8.30
CA ALA A 221 -1.31 -6.78 -8.81
C ALA A 221 -2.76 -7.10 -8.48
N VAL A 222 -3.50 -6.13 -7.97
CA VAL A 222 -4.93 -6.23 -7.67
C VAL A 222 -5.67 -5.27 -8.58
N VAL A 223 -6.65 -5.79 -9.33
CA VAL A 223 -7.45 -5.02 -10.28
C VAL A 223 -8.86 -4.83 -9.74
N SER A 224 -9.39 -3.63 -9.87
CA SER A 224 -10.79 -3.32 -9.59
C SER A 224 -11.35 -2.31 -10.59
N LYS A 225 -12.66 -2.38 -10.84
CA LYS A 225 -13.41 -1.37 -11.62
C LYS A 225 -14.05 -0.31 -10.74
N VAL A 226 -13.93 -0.45 -9.42
CA VAL A 226 -14.51 0.46 -8.44
C VAL A 226 -13.45 1.43 -7.94
N ASP A 227 -13.84 2.70 -7.87
CA ASP A 227 -13.03 3.73 -7.23
C ASP A 227 -13.05 3.52 -5.70
N LEU A 228 -11.96 2.96 -5.17
CA LEU A 228 -11.74 2.80 -3.72
C LEU A 228 -11.95 4.11 -2.96
N TYR A 229 -11.54 5.24 -3.54
CA TYR A 229 -11.56 6.55 -2.88
C TYR A 229 -12.95 7.19 -2.86
N ALA A 230 -13.93 6.62 -3.56
CA ALA A 230 -15.33 7.03 -3.45
C ALA A 230 -15.95 6.60 -2.11
N ASN A 231 -15.29 5.72 -1.34
CA ASN A 231 -15.73 5.37 0.00
C ASN A 231 -15.65 6.60 0.93
N ARG A 232 -16.72 6.84 1.69
CA ARG A 232 -16.83 7.99 2.61
C ARG A 232 -15.72 8.06 3.65
N CYS A 233 -15.02 6.96 3.96
CA CYS A 233 -13.89 7.02 4.89
C CYS A 233 -12.75 7.91 4.38
N PHE A 234 -12.57 8.03 3.05
CA PHE A 234 -11.55 8.89 2.43
C PHE A 234 -11.95 10.37 2.37
N GLU A 235 -13.14 10.74 2.84
CA GLU A 235 -13.60 12.13 2.83
C GLU A 235 -12.64 13.04 3.61
N LEU A 236 -12.24 14.14 2.99
CA LEU A 236 -11.31 15.10 3.58
C LEU A 236 -12.02 16.12 4.46
N VAL A 237 -11.28 16.66 5.41
CA VAL A 237 -11.77 17.80 6.19
C VAL A 237 -11.81 19.04 5.30
N THR A 238 -12.98 19.68 5.21
CA THR A 238 -13.13 21.01 4.62
C THR A 238 -13.13 22.05 5.75
N GLY A 239 -11.97 22.64 6.05
CA GLY A 239 -11.83 23.67 7.10
C GLY A 239 -10.80 23.33 8.17
N LYS A 240 -10.84 24.06 9.30
CA LYS A 240 -9.91 23.86 10.41
C LYS A 240 -10.20 22.53 11.09
N VAL A 241 -9.17 21.70 11.28
CA VAL A 241 -9.28 20.52 12.13
C VAL A 241 -9.39 20.99 13.58
N ILE A 242 -10.52 20.70 14.21
CA ILE A 242 -10.74 20.92 15.63
C ILE A 242 -10.46 19.57 16.28
N VAL A 243 -9.40 19.48 17.08
CA VAL A 243 -9.05 18.32 17.92
C VAL A 243 -8.73 18.84 19.31
#